data_AF-A0A2T9K3X9-F1
#
_entry.id   AF-A0A2T9K3X9-F1
#
_cell.length_a   1.000
_cell.length_b   1.000
_cell.length_c   1.000
_cell.angle_alpha   90.00
_cell.angle_beta   90.00
_cell.angle_gamma   90.00
#
_symmetry.space_group_name_H-M   'P 1'
#
loop_
_entity.id
_entity.type
_entity.pdbx_description
1 polymer ?
#
loop_
_entity_poly.entity_id
_entity_poly.type
_entity_poly.pdbx_seq_one_letter_code
_entity_poly.pdbx_strand_id
1 'polypeptide(L)'
;MLSLGTETLGGQQLVEVMPRGLEVPQRGGHGPNLPPPPKRRVDPRALEHGRGRNARAGAISFELGQEARAFRDGHSELECCINAVRASAFMLLPHTAFPLHGPPRMDAPQKIREWLEEIIHKTGWSAAHWASEADVAASTVQRALKPEYPFVTSSRTLSKLAAAAGVSPPDLVDPAPNTKPATFLEIRYEVGAGMWRRVDDVQESYGSGPVMADPTFAGFPQWLERVVSDSMDLEYPVGTLLHVVDAIPIHYSIRHGDHVVIERKQMGGSMVERTVKEVVVTPKGGVQFWGRSRNPKWNQALQMNGDRDDETEEVSIAALVLGSYRPRR
;
A
#
# COMPACT_ATOMS: atom_id res chain seq x y z
N MET A 1 55.01 58.28 49.68
CA MET A 1 54.88 57.61 50.99
C MET A 1 54.34 56.21 50.73
N LEU A 2 55.22 55.20 50.70
CA LEU A 2 55.32 54.10 51.68
C LEU A 2 54.10 53.16 51.60
N SER A 3 54.13 52.03 50.87
CA SER A 3 54.88 50.77 51.07
C SER A 3 54.52 50.02 52.35
N LEU A 4 53.68 48.98 52.20
CA LEU A 4 53.51 47.73 52.98
C LEU A 4 52.62 46.83 52.08
N GLY A 5 52.76 45.52 51.92
CA GLY A 5 53.58 44.48 52.51
C GLY A 5 53.09 43.14 51.92
N THR A 6 54.02 42.22 51.75
CA THR A 6 53.89 40.84 51.25
C THR A 6 52.94 39.97 52.06
N GLU A 7 52.27 39.00 51.41
CA GLU A 7 52.11 37.67 52.02
C GLU A 7 51.89 36.55 50.99
N THR A 8 52.58 35.44 51.25
CA THR A 8 52.80 34.28 50.42
C THR A 8 52.06 33.10 51.03
N LEU A 9 51.08 32.51 50.32
CA LEU A 9 50.47 31.21 50.61
C LEU A 9 50.17 30.60 49.23
N GLY A 10 50.79 29.51 48.79
CA GLY A 10 50.81 28.21 49.44
C GLY A 10 50.21 27.23 48.42
N GLY A 11 51.01 26.77 47.47
CA GLY A 11 50.58 25.86 46.41
C GLY A 11 50.21 24.48 46.98
N GLN A 12 48.93 24.11 46.84
CA GLN A 12 48.50 22.72 46.95
C GLN A 12 48.18 22.20 45.55
N GLN A 13 48.94 21.17 45.17
CA GLN A 13 48.86 20.46 43.91
C GLN A 13 47.66 19.50 43.99
N LEU A 14 46.56 19.86 43.32
CA LEU A 14 45.40 18.99 43.14
C LEU A 14 45.75 17.91 42.12
N VAL A 15 45.98 16.69 42.61
CA VAL A 15 46.12 15.49 41.78
C VAL A 15 44.72 15.09 41.31
N GLU A 16 44.43 15.40 40.06
CA GLU A 16 43.20 15.00 39.38
C GLU A 16 43.24 13.49 39.08
N VAL A 17 42.56 12.71 39.92
CA VAL A 17 42.35 11.27 39.70
C VAL A 17 41.23 11.10 38.68
N MET A 18 41.61 10.87 37.42
CA MET A 18 40.66 10.51 36.36
C MET A 18 40.07 9.12 36.62
N PRO A 19 38.74 8.95 36.63
CA PRO A 19 38.12 7.63 36.70
C PRO A 19 38.32 6.88 35.39
N ARG A 20 38.87 5.66 35.50
CA ARG A 20 39.01 4.70 34.40
C ARG A 20 37.65 4.45 33.76
N GLY A 21 37.58 4.65 32.45
CA GLY A 21 36.39 4.41 31.63
C GLY A 21 35.92 2.97 31.72
N LEU A 22 34.63 2.81 32.03
CA LEU A 22 33.88 1.57 31.82
C LEU A 22 33.63 1.42 30.32
N GLU A 23 34.30 0.43 29.72
CA GLU A 23 33.97 -0.03 28.37
C GLU A 23 32.56 -0.64 28.37
N VAL A 24 31.65 0.06 27.70
CA VAL A 24 30.30 -0.45 27.40
C VAL A 24 30.40 -1.30 26.12
N PRO A 25 30.05 -2.60 26.16
CA PRO A 25 30.07 -3.43 24.97
C PRO A 25 28.99 -2.94 23.98
N GLN A 26 29.42 -2.57 22.77
CA GLN A 26 28.54 -2.21 21.67
C GLN A 26 27.64 -3.39 21.32
N ARG A 27 26.36 -3.30 21.70
CA ARG A 27 25.32 -4.19 21.17
C ARG A 27 25.06 -3.79 19.72
N GLY A 28 25.39 -4.71 18.79
CA GLY A 28 25.10 -4.57 17.37
C GLY A 28 23.61 -4.30 17.15
N GLY A 29 23.31 -3.12 16.63
CA GLY A 29 21.97 -2.75 16.23
C GLY A 29 21.50 -3.60 15.06
N HIS A 30 20.45 -4.37 15.27
CA HIS A 30 19.62 -4.86 14.17
C HIS A 30 18.93 -3.65 13.53
N GLY A 31 19.42 -3.25 12.34
CA GLY A 31 18.73 -2.28 11.50
C GLY A 31 17.35 -2.78 11.08
N PRO A 32 16.43 -1.88 10.69
CA PRO A 32 15.10 -2.23 10.22
C PRO A 32 15.21 -3.18 9.02
N ASN A 33 14.48 -4.29 9.11
CA ASN A 33 14.45 -5.38 8.15
C ASN A 33 13.68 -4.92 6.90
N LEU A 34 14.31 -4.12 6.04
CA LEU A 34 13.74 -3.73 4.76
C LEU A 34 13.71 -4.94 3.81
N PRO A 35 12.61 -5.16 3.07
CA PRO A 35 12.56 -6.23 2.08
C PRO A 35 13.65 -6.02 1.01
N PRO A 36 14.27 -7.10 0.50
CA PRO A 36 15.26 -7.00 -0.55
C PRO A 36 14.63 -6.36 -1.81
N PRO A 37 15.39 -5.54 -2.56
CA PRO A 37 14.87 -4.88 -3.74
C PRO A 37 14.39 -5.91 -4.78
N PRO A 38 13.32 -5.61 -5.54
CA PRO A 38 12.86 -6.48 -6.62
C PRO A 38 13.99 -6.68 -7.64
N LYS A 39 14.18 -7.93 -8.07
CA LYS A 39 15.20 -8.31 -9.05
C LYS A 39 14.97 -7.50 -10.34
N ARG A 40 16.03 -6.84 -10.84
CA ARG A 40 16.04 -6.13 -12.12
C ARG A 40 15.35 -6.98 -13.19
N ARG A 41 14.30 -6.43 -13.81
CA ARG A 41 13.74 -6.99 -15.06
C ARG A 41 14.85 -6.99 -16.10
N VAL A 42 15.14 -8.16 -16.64
CA VAL A 42 16.06 -8.34 -17.77
C VAL A 42 15.48 -7.58 -18.95
N ASP A 43 16.29 -6.69 -19.53
CA ASP A 43 15.95 -5.92 -20.73
C ASP A 43 15.81 -6.89 -21.92
N PRO A 44 14.61 -7.03 -22.52
CA PRO A 44 14.43 -7.93 -23.67
C PRO A 44 15.04 -7.39 -24.97
N ARG A 45 15.70 -6.22 -24.97
CA ARG A 45 16.26 -5.60 -26.18
C ARG A 45 17.69 -6.00 -26.53
N ALA A 46 18.32 -6.92 -25.82
CA ALA A 46 19.71 -7.33 -26.08
C ALA A 46 19.90 -8.42 -27.16
N LEU A 47 18.87 -8.75 -27.96
CA LEU A 47 18.90 -9.94 -28.82
C LEU A 47 18.41 -9.72 -30.26
N GLU A 48 18.73 -8.59 -30.90
CA GLU A 48 18.62 -8.50 -32.37
C GLU A 48 19.81 -7.76 -33.00
N HIS A 49 20.86 -8.53 -33.30
CA HIS A 49 21.85 -8.20 -34.31
C HIS A 49 21.82 -9.28 -35.39
N GLY A 50 21.14 -8.98 -36.50
CA GLY A 50 21.03 -9.93 -37.60
C GLY A 50 20.35 -9.39 -38.85
N ARG A 51 21.11 -8.64 -39.66
CA ARG A 51 21.10 -8.56 -41.13
C ARG A 51 19.75 -8.40 -41.87
N GLY A 52 19.70 -7.39 -42.76
CA GLY A 52 18.84 -7.47 -43.95
C GLY A 52 18.72 -6.17 -44.73
N ARG A 53 19.63 -5.93 -45.68
CA ARG A 53 19.44 -4.96 -46.77
C ARG A 53 18.39 -5.51 -47.75
N ASN A 54 17.50 -4.63 -48.22
CA ASN A 54 16.86 -4.54 -49.56
C ASN A 54 15.55 -3.74 -49.36
N ALA A 55 15.34 -2.55 -49.94
CA ALA A 55 15.21 -2.16 -51.34
C ALA A 55 13.78 -1.60 -51.54
N ARG A 56 13.72 -0.33 -51.95
CA ARG A 56 12.68 0.36 -52.76
C ARG A 56 11.26 -0.23 -52.80
N ALA A 57 10.27 0.59 -52.46
CA ALA A 57 9.24 1.11 -53.39
C ALA A 57 8.04 1.71 -52.64
N GLY A 58 7.44 2.75 -53.24
CA GLY A 58 6.00 3.03 -53.08
C GLY A 58 5.63 4.13 -52.08
N ALA A 59 5.81 5.38 -52.47
CA ALA A 59 5.03 6.49 -51.94
C ALA A 59 3.57 6.35 -52.41
N ILE A 60 2.64 6.37 -51.47
CA ILE A 60 1.21 6.59 -51.75
C ILE A 60 0.80 7.80 -50.93
N SER A 61 0.68 8.94 -51.61
CA SER A 61 0.06 10.15 -51.09
C SER A 61 -1.45 9.92 -51.00
N PHE A 62 -2.02 10.14 -49.82
CA PHE A 62 -3.46 10.28 -49.65
C PHE A 62 -3.73 11.75 -49.29
N GLU A 63 -4.13 12.52 -50.31
CA GLU A 63 -4.82 13.79 -50.12
C GLU A 63 -6.28 13.48 -49.77
N LEU A 64 -6.76 14.01 -48.64
CA LEU A 64 -8.18 14.10 -48.37
C LEU A 64 -8.50 15.41 -47.66
N GLY A 65 -8.92 16.37 -48.51
CA GLY A 65 -10.14 17.14 -48.33
C GLY A 65 -10.27 17.99 -47.06
N GLN A 66 -9.92 19.26 -47.19
CA GLN A 66 -10.54 20.35 -46.44
C GLN A 66 -12.03 20.44 -46.81
N GLU A 67 -12.93 20.35 -45.84
CA GLU A 67 -14.18 21.12 -45.87
C GLU A 67 -14.46 21.70 -44.48
N ALA A 68 -14.47 23.03 -44.45
CA ALA A 68 -14.95 23.86 -43.36
C ALA A 68 -16.43 24.16 -43.56
N ARG A 69 -17.21 24.16 -42.47
CA ARG A 69 -18.43 24.97 -42.21
C ARG A 69 -18.88 24.64 -40.78
N ALA A 70 -18.69 25.55 -39.83
CA ALA A 70 -19.64 26.61 -39.46
C ALA A 70 -20.97 26.04 -38.93
N PHE A 71 -21.10 25.94 -37.61
CA PHE A 71 -22.41 25.98 -36.94
C PHE A 71 -22.29 26.77 -35.63
N ARG A 72 -22.95 27.93 -35.63
CA ARG A 72 -23.21 28.80 -34.48
C ARG A 72 -24.45 28.32 -33.72
N ASP A 73 -24.42 28.61 -32.42
CA ASP A 73 -25.50 29.09 -31.56
C ASP A 73 -26.89 28.42 -31.59
N GLY A 74 -27.33 27.99 -30.41
CA GLY A 74 -28.73 27.66 -30.16
C GLY A 74 -29.00 26.86 -28.89
N HIS A 75 -28.63 27.38 -27.72
CA HIS A 75 -29.11 26.89 -26.42
C HIS A 75 -30.02 27.94 -25.79
N SER A 76 -31.32 27.67 -25.71
CA SER A 76 -32.16 27.91 -24.53
C SER A 76 -33.63 27.60 -24.85
N GLU A 77 -34.35 27.18 -23.82
CA GLU A 77 -35.80 26.97 -23.76
C GLU A 77 -36.30 25.57 -24.13
N LEU A 78 -36.42 24.74 -23.10
CA LEU A 78 -37.60 23.90 -22.92
C LEU A 78 -37.78 23.60 -21.43
N GLU A 79 -38.60 24.43 -20.81
CA GLU A 79 -39.39 24.08 -19.64
C GLU A 79 -40.25 22.84 -19.99
N CYS A 80 -40.24 21.84 -19.11
CA CYS A 80 -41.31 20.86 -19.05
C CYS A 80 -41.57 20.50 -17.58
N CYS A 81 -42.60 21.15 -17.05
CA CYS A 81 -43.31 20.78 -15.84
C CYS A 81 -43.88 19.37 -15.98
N ILE A 82 -43.51 18.44 -15.08
CA ILE A 82 -44.35 17.27 -14.77
C ILE A 82 -44.42 17.11 -13.25
N ASN A 83 -45.55 17.55 -12.70
CA ASN A 83 -46.11 17.05 -11.46
C ASN A 83 -46.47 15.57 -11.60
N ALA A 84 -46.11 14.72 -10.63
CA ALA A 84 -46.90 13.52 -10.33
C ALA A 84 -46.69 13.06 -8.89
N VAL A 85 -47.72 13.29 -8.10
CA VAL A 85 -48.01 12.74 -6.77
C VAL A 85 -47.85 11.20 -6.77
N ARG A 86 -47.11 10.66 -5.81
CA ARG A 86 -47.25 9.26 -5.38
C ARG A 86 -47.33 9.16 -3.87
N ALA A 87 -48.56 9.14 -3.37
CA ALA A 87 -48.90 8.49 -2.12
C ALA A 87 -48.74 6.97 -2.31
N SER A 88 -48.05 6.30 -1.40
CA SER A 88 -48.07 4.83 -1.30
C SER A 88 -47.98 4.43 0.16
N ALA A 89 -49.03 3.76 0.58
CA ALA A 89 -49.28 3.29 1.93
C ALA A 89 -48.25 2.23 2.34
N PHE A 90 -47.57 2.45 3.45
CA PHE A 90 -46.78 1.44 4.14
C PHE A 90 -47.72 0.54 4.95
N MET A 91 -47.95 -0.69 4.48
CA MET A 91 -48.53 -1.75 5.30
C MET A 91 -47.44 -2.29 6.24
N LEU A 92 -47.58 -2.00 7.53
CA LEU A 92 -46.80 -2.61 8.60
C LEU A 92 -47.28 -4.06 8.79
N LEU A 93 -46.51 -5.03 8.32
CA LEU A 93 -46.67 -6.43 8.72
C LEU A 93 -45.89 -6.67 10.02
N PRO A 94 -46.46 -7.40 11.00
CA PRO A 94 -45.74 -7.75 12.22
C PRO A 94 -44.62 -8.76 11.91
N HIS A 95 -43.38 -8.33 12.08
CA HIS A 95 -42.20 -9.19 12.06
C HIS A 95 -42.14 -10.06 13.32
N THR A 96 -42.85 -11.19 13.33
CA THR A 96 -42.56 -12.28 14.29
C THR A 96 -41.49 -13.19 13.70
N ALA A 97 -40.25 -12.67 13.67
CA ALA A 97 -39.09 -13.48 13.36
C ALA A 97 -38.77 -14.37 14.58
N PHE A 98 -39.18 -15.63 14.54
CA PHE A 98 -38.61 -16.65 15.42
C PHE A 98 -37.12 -16.78 15.09
N PRO A 99 -36.19 -16.50 16.02
CA PRO A 99 -34.79 -16.80 15.77
C PRO A 99 -34.67 -18.32 15.72
N LEU A 100 -34.45 -18.86 14.53
CA LEU A 100 -33.94 -20.21 14.36
C LEU A 100 -32.54 -20.22 15.01
N HIS A 101 -32.50 -20.49 16.32
CA HIS A 101 -31.29 -20.88 17.01
C HIS A 101 -30.86 -22.20 16.37
N GLY A 102 -29.97 -22.11 15.38
CA GLY A 102 -29.14 -23.24 15.00
C GLY A 102 -28.45 -23.79 16.26
N PRO A 103 -28.06 -25.07 16.27
CA PRO A 103 -27.31 -25.62 17.38
C PRO A 103 -26.14 -24.68 17.72
N PRO A 104 -25.90 -24.38 19.01
CA PRO A 104 -24.87 -23.44 19.41
C PRO A 104 -23.55 -23.86 18.76
N ARG A 105 -22.97 -22.96 17.96
CA ARG A 105 -21.64 -23.18 17.39
C ARG A 105 -20.70 -23.37 18.58
N MET A 106 -20.13 -24.57 18.71
CA MET A 106 -19.19 -24.84 19.79
C MET A 106 -17.96 -23.96 19.63
N ASP A 107 -17.63 -23.21 20.68
CA ASP A 107 -16.46 -22.34 20.70
C ASP A 107 -15.16 -23.17 20.56
N ALA A 108 -14.15 -22.58 19.91
CA ALA A 108 -12.86 -23.24 19.68
C ALA A 108 -12.21 -23.85 20.95
N PRO A 109 -12.28 -23.22 22.15
CA PRO A 109 -11.77 -23.83 23.39
C PRO A 109 -12.49 -25.14 23.76
N GLN A 110 -13.79 -25.23 23.50
CA GLN A 110 -14.57 -26.44 23.83
C GLN A 110 -14.20 -27.61 22.92
N LYS A 111 -14.05 -27.36 21.61
CA LYS A 111 -13.56 -28.38 20.66
C LYS A 111 -12.16 -28.90 21.04
N ILE A 112 -11.27 -28.01 21.47
CA ILE A 112 -9.93 -28.40 21.95
C ILE A 112 -10.04 -29.29 23.19
N ARG A 113 -10.91 -28.91 24.14
CA ARG A 113 -11.08 -29.66 25.38
C ARG A 113 -11.61 -31.06 25.13
N GLU A 114 -12.64 -31.19 24.32
CA GLU A 114 -13.22 -32.49 23.95
C GLU A 114 -12.18 -33.37 23.25
N TRP A 115 -11.37 -32.80 22.36
CA TRP A 115 -10.26 -33.53 21.73
C TRP A 115 -9.21 -33.98 22.76
N LEU A 116 -8.80 -33.11 23.70
CA LEU A 116 -7.85 -33.48 24.76
C LEU A 116 -8.38 -34.61 25.65
N GLU A 117 -9.64 -34.53 26.06
CA GLU A 117 -10.33 -35.55 26.87
C GLU A 117 -10.44 -36.88 26.12
N GLU A 118 -10.77 -36.85 24.84
CA GLU A 118 -10.84 -38.03 23.98
C GLU A 118 -9.48 -38.75 23.89
N ILE A 119 -8.39 -38.01 23.69
CA ILE A 119 -7.04 -38.60 23.60
C ILE A 119 -6.59 -39.17 24.94
N ILE A 120 -6.85 -38.47 26.06
CA ILE A 120 -6.58 -38.97 27.41
C ILE A 120 -7.32 -40.29 27.66
N HIS A 121 -8.60 -40.35 27.29
CA HIS A 121 -9.41 -41.56 27.44
C HIS A 121 -8.90 -42.71 26.55
N LYS A 122 -8.52 -42.45 25.29
CA LYS A 122 -8.03 -43.47 24.35
C LYS A 122 -6.67 -44.05 24.72
N THR A 123 -5.76 -43.20 25.20
CA THR A 123 -4.38 -43.60 25.55
C THR A 123 -4.26 -44.17 26.96
N GLY A 124 -5.20 -43.84 27.84
CA GLY A 124 -5.11 -44.14 29.27
C GLY A 124 -4.06 -43.30 30.00
N TRP A 125 -3.54 -42.23 29.37
CA TRP A 125 -2.52 -41.37 29.94
C TRP A 125 -3.11 -40.37 30.94
N SER A 126 -2.34 -40.03 31.97
CA SER A 126 -2.65 -38.83 32.76
C SER A 126 -2.22 -37.57 32.01
N ALA A 127 -2.87 -36.43 32.27
CA ALA A 127 -2.49 -35.15 31.67
C ALA A 127 -1.02 -34.77 31.95
N ALA A 128 -0.48 -35.15 33.12
CA ALA A 128 0.91 -34.91 33.47
C ALA A 128 1.88 -35.81 32.67
N HIS A 129 1.53 -37.08 32.48
CA HIS A 129 2.31 -38.01 31.66
C HIS A 129 2.33 -37.56 30.20
N TRP A 130 1.17 -37.23 29.63
CA TRP A 130 1.07 -36.74 28.26
C TRP A 130 1.88 -35.45 28.04
N ALA A 131 1.82 -34.52 28.99
CA ALA A 131 2.61 -33.29 28.91
C ALA A 131 4.13 -33.57 28.93
N SER A 132 4.58 -34.55 29.72
CA SER A 132 5.97 -35.00 29.77
C SER A 132 6.42 -35.61 28.44
N GLU A 133 5.62 -36.52 27.86
CA GLU A 133 5.91 -37.12 26.55
C GLU A 133 5.96 -36.08 25.42
N ALA A 134 5.17 -35.01 25.52
CA ALA A 134 5.12 -33.93 24.54
C ALA A 134 6.16 -32.81 24.74
N ASP A 135 6.97 -32.87 25.81
CA ASP A 135 7.86 -31.78 26.22
C ASP A 135 7.10 -30.44 26.38
N VAL A 136 6.03 -30.48 27.19
CA VAL A 136 5.17 -29.34 27.54
C VAL A 136 4.97 -29.31 29.05
N ALA A 137 4.83 -28.11 29.63
CA ALA A 137 4.50 -27.98 31.05
C ALA A 137 3.14 -28.61 31.37
N ALA A 138 3.07 -29.46 32.40
CA ALA A 138 1.82 -30.14 32.81
C ALA A 138 0.67 -29.15 33.11
N SER A 139 0.99 -27.97 33.63
CA SER A 139 0.01 -26.91 33.90
C SER A 139 -0.67 -26.38 32.63
N THR A 140 -0.02 -26.44 31.47
CA THR A 140 -0.61 -26.04 30.18
C THR A 140 -1.75 -26.96 29.78
N VAL A 141 -1.54 -28.28 29.85
CA VAL A 141 -2.57 -29.29 29.52
C VAL A 141 -3.71 -29.24 30.53
N GLN A 142 -3.39 -29.17 31.83
CA GLN A 142 -4.40 -29.10 32.89
C GLN A 142 -5.27 -27.84 32.81
N ARG A 143 -4.72 -26.69 32.43
CA ARG A 143 -5.51 -25.46 32.24
C ARG A 143 -6.48 -25.61 31.07
N ALA A 144 -6.02 -26.18 29.95
CA ALA A 144 -6.86 -26.39 28.77
C ALA A 144 -8.05 -27.33 29.04
N LEU A 145 -7.89 -28.30 29.93
CA LEU A 145 -8.95 -29.23 30.34
C LEU A 145 -10.03 -28.59 31.24
N LYS A 146 -9.81 -27.42 31.83
CA LYS A 146 -10.81 -26.80 32.70
C LYS A 146 -11.96 -26.18 31.88
N PRO A 147 -13.24 -26.42 32.23
CA PRO A 147 -14.40 -25.91 31.49
C PRO A 147 -14.38 -24.39 31.35
N GLU A 148 -14.04 -23.71 32.43
CA GLU A 148 -13.99 -22.25 32.57
C GLU A 148 -12.72 -21.58 32.02
N TYR A 149 -11.77 -22.31 31.42
CA TYR A 149 -10.57 -21.69 30.87
C TYR A 149 -10.87 -21.00 29.52
N PRO A 150 -10.73 -19.66 29.42
CA PRO A 150 -11.20 -18.92 28.23
C PRO A 150 -10.19 -18.91 27.09
N PHE A 151 -8.94 -19.30 27.34
CA PHE A 151 -7.86 -19.17 26.36
C PHE A 151 -7.68 -20.45 25.52
N VAL A 152 -7.48 -20.25 24.22
CA VAL A 152 -7.14 -21.29 23.26
C VAL A 152 -5.69 -21.71 23.44
N THR A 153 -5.45 -23.02 23.51
CA THR A 153 -4.10 -23.58 23.54
C THR A 153 -3.41 -23.31 22.20
N SER A 154 -2.18 -22.82 22.21
CA SER A 154 -1.45 -22.45 20.99
C SER A 154 -1.34 -23.63 20.02
N SER A 155 -1.36 -23.34 18.70
CA SER A 155 -1.20 -24.35 17.65
C SER A 155 0.07 -25.18 17.83
N ARG A 156 1.19 -24.55 18.19
CA ARG A 156 2.46 -25.22 18.48
C ARG A 156 2.34 -26.25 19.60
N THR A 157 1.63 -25.92 20.68
CA THR A 157 1.42 -26.84 21.81
C THR A 157 0.54 -28.01 21.41
N LEU A 158 -0.53 -27.76 20.65
CA LEU A 158 -1.41 -28.82 20.14
C LEU A 158 -0.67 -29.77 19.20
N SER A 159 0.21 -29.25 18.33
CA SER A 159 1.06 -30.07 17.46
C SER A 159 2.01 -30.98 18.25
N LYS A 160 2.62 -30.49 19.34
CA LYS A 160 3.47 -31.31 20.22
C LYS A 160 2.69 -32.43 20.89
N LEU A 161 1.52 -32.11 21.46
CA LEU A 161 0.65 -33.09 22.12
C LEU A 161 0.16 -34.16 21.14
N ALA A 162 -0.24 -33.76 19.94
CA ALA A 162 -0.67 -34.65 18.87
C ALA A 162 0.46 -35.59 18.41
N ALA A 163 1.68 -35.05 18.22
CA ALA A 163 2.85 -35.83 17.85
C ALA A 163 3.21 -36.89 18.91
N ALA A 164 3.17 -36.53 20.20
CA ALA A 164 3.43 -37.46 21.29
C ALA A 164 2.39 -38.60 21.35
N ALA A 165 1.12 -38.29 21.10
CA ALA A 165 0.03 -39.28 21.10
C ALA A 165 -0.11 -40.05 19.76
N GLY A 166 0.68 -39.74 18.74
CA GLY A 166 0.60 -40.38 17.42
C GLY A 166 -0.71 -40.09 16.66
N VAL A 167 -1.34 -38.93 16.93
CA VAL A 167 -2.60 -38.51 16.28
C VAL A 167 -2.42 -37.21 15.52
N SER A 168 -3.38 -36.86 14.67
CA SER A 168 -3.41 -35.52 14.05
C SER A 168 -3.95 -34.48 15.04
N PRO A 169 -3.39 -33.25 15.05
CA PRO A 169 -3.92 -32.17 15.88
C PRO A 169 -5.37 -31.84 15.48
N PRO A 170 -6.19 -31.35 16.41
CA PRO A 170 -7.59 -31.04 16.11
C PRO A 170 -7.64 -29.93 15.06
N ASP A 171 -8.53 -30.07 14.09
CA ASP A 171 -8.77 -29.02 13.11
C ASP A 171 -9.59 -27.91 13.77
N LEU A 172 -8.89 -26.91 14.31
CA LEU A 172 -9.51 -25.78 15.01
C LEU A 172 -10.08 -24.72 14.07
N VAL A 173 -9.72 -24.84 12.81
CA VAL A 173 -10.30 -24.05 11.75
C VAL A 173 -11.40 -24.93 11.20
N ASP A 174 -12.67 -24.73 11.58
CA ASP A 174 -13.73 -25.18 10.67
C ASP A 174 -13.33 -24.60 9.30
N PRO A 175 -13.04 -25.41 8.28
CA PRO A 175 -12.75 -24.90 6.95
C PRO A 175 -14.07 -24.45 6.32
N ALA A 176 -14.85 -23.62 7.03
CA ALA A 176 -15.55 -22.56 6.36
C ALA A 176 -14.45 -21.85 5.57
N PRO A 177 -14.44 -21.94 4.24
CA PRO A 177 -13.35 -21.42 3.46
C PRO A 177 -13.26 -19.95 3.82
N ASN A 178 -12.19 -19.58 4.54
CA ASN A 178 -11.83 -18.20 4.78
C ASN A 178 -11.24 -17.65 3.48
N THR A 179 -11.96 -17.87 2.38
CA THR A 179 -11.87 -17.13 1.16
C THR A 179 -12.33 -15.74 1.55
N LYS A 180 -11.42 -14.96 2.13
CA LYS A 180 -11.58 -13.51 2.06
C LYS A 180 -11.87 -13.23 0.59
N PRO A 181 -13.03 -12.63 0.27
CA PRO A 181 -13.32 -12.29 -1.10
C PRO A 181 -12.12 -11.49 -1.60
N ALA A 182 -11.69 -11.78 -2.83
CA ALA A 182 -10.60 -11.05 -3.45
C ALA A 182 -11.00 -9.58 -3.47
N THR A 183 -10.44 -8.79 -2.55
CA THR A 183 -10.75 -7.36 -2.45
C THR A 183 -10.01 -6.64 -3.55
N PHE A 184 -10.75 -6.30 -4.59
CA PHE A 184 -10.29 -5.43 -5.65
C PHE A 184 -9.97 -4.03 -5.14
N LEU A 185 -8.91 -3.43 -5.67
CA LEU A 185 -8.50 -2.07 -5.32
C LEU A 185 -9.49 -1.04 -5.86
N GLU A 186 -9.78 -0.03 -5.04
CA GLU A 186 -10.60 1.11 -5.40
C GLU A 186 -9.85 2.05 -6.35
N ILE A 187 -10.59 2.68 -7.27
CA ILE A 187 -10.10 3.75 -8.13
C ILE A 187 -10.38 5.06 -7.40
N ARG A 188 -9.34 5.69 -6.84
CA ARG A 188 -9.46 6.90 -6.00
C ARG A 188 -9.35 8.19 -6.78
N TYR A 189 -8.49 8.21 -7.80
CA TYR A 189 -8.20 9.44 -8.53
C TYR A 189 -8.15 9.19 -10.03
N GLU A 190 -8.25 10.28 -10.78
CA GLU A 190 -7.81 10.34 -12.16
C GLU A 190 -6.55 11.17 -12.26
N VAL A 191 -5.59 10.74 -13.08
CA VAL A 191 -4.32 11.41 -13.29
C VAL A 191 -4.22 11.94 -14.70
N GLY A 192 -3.78 13.20 -14.81
CA GLY A 192 -3.56 13.83 -16.09
C GLY A 192 -2.90 15.19 -15.95
N ALA A 193 -1.80 15.40 -16.66
CA ALA A 193 -1.20 16.73 -16.76
C ALA A 193 -2.16 17.72 -17.44
N GLY A 194 -2.14 18.96 -16.96
CA GLY A 194 -3.01 20.07 -17.35
C GLY A 194 -4.37 20.10 -16.64
N MET A 195 -4.69 19.12 -15.79
CA MET A 195 -6.01 19.00 -15.17
C MET A 195 -5.98 19.46 -13.72
N TRP A 196 -6.22 20.75 -13.52
CA TRP A 196 -6.44 21.32 -12.20
C TRP A 196 -7.86 21.07 -11.72
N ARG A 197 -7.99 20.60 -10.49
CA ARG A 197 -9.27 20.31 -9.83
C ARG A 197 -9.33 21.07 -8.52
N ARG A 198 -10.53 21.50 -8.13
CA ARG A 198 -10.72 21.99 -6.77
C ARG A 198 -10.64 20.82 -5.81
N VAL A 199 -10.05 21.02 -4.64
CA VAL A 199 -9.98 19.98 -3.60
C VAL A 199 -11.37 19.49 -3.20
N ASP A 200 -12.35 20.40 -3.13
CA ASP A 200 -13.75 20.07 -2.79
C ASP A 200 -14.46 19.23 -3.86
N ASP A 201 -13.99 19.27 -5.12
CA ASP A 201 -14.59 18.54 -6.25
C ASP A 201 -13.98 17.14 -6.44
N VAL A 202 -13.02 16.74 -5.61
CA VAL A 202 -12.37 15.43 -5.71
C VAL A 202 -13.37 14.35 -5.27
N GLN A 203 -14.00 13.72 -6.26
CA GLN A 203 -14.98 12.66 -6.04
C GLN A 203 -14.42 11.50 -5.19
N GLU A 204 -15.21 11.05 -4.21
CA GLU A 204 -14.79 10.06 -3.20
C GLU A 204 -14.55 8.65 -3.77
N SER A 205 -15.15 8.29 -4.92
CA SER A 205 -14.94 6.96 -5.53
C SER A 205 -15.24 6.93 -7.04
N TYR A 206 -14.35 6.33 -7.83
CA TYR A 206 -14.53 6.02 -9.25
C TYR A 206 -14.79 4.52 -9.51
N GLY A 207 -15.22 3.78 -8.48
CA GLY A 207 -15.43 2.34 -8.51
C GLY A 207 -14.18 1.54 -8.11
N SER A 208 -14.10 0.27 -8.53
CA SER A 208 -12.95 -0.61 -8.29
C SER A 208 -12.46 -1.24 -9.60
N GLY A 209 -11.19 -1.65 -9.61
CA GLY A 209 -10.58 -2.35 -10.75
C GLY A 209 -10.11 -3.75 -10.35
N PRO A 210 -9.99 -4.69 -11.31
CA PRO A 210 -9.68 -6.10 -11.04
C PRO A 210 -8.19 -6.33 -10.70
N VAL A 211 -7.64 -5.50 -9.82
CA VAL A 211 -6.26 -5.53 -9.37
C VAL A 211 -6.27 -5.80 -7.86
N MET A 212 -5.43 -6.74 -7.44
CA MET A 212 -5.23 -7.07 -6.03
C MET A 212 -4.09 -6.25 -5.46
N ALA A 213 -4.14 -5.95 -4.16
CA ALA A 213 -3.02 -5.36 -3.44
C ALA A 213 -1.75 -6.20 -3.59
N ASP A 214 -0.60 -5.56 -3.79
CA ASP A 214 0.70 -6.21 -3.82
C ASP A 214 1.06 -6.66 -2.39
N PRO A 215 1.31 -7.96 -2.15
CA PRO A 215 1.67 -8.47 -0.83
C PRO A 215 2.92 -7.84 -0.23
N THR A 216 3.86 -7.37 -1.07
CA THR A 216 5.09 -6.69 -0.65
C THR A 216 4.79 -5.38 0.09
N PHE A 217 3.63 -4.77 -0.20
CA PHE A 217 3.16 -3.52 0.37
C PHE A 217 1.88 -3.69 1.19
N ALA A 218 1.56 -4.90 1.68
CA ALA A 218 0.29 -5.20 2.34
C ALA A 218 0.00 -4.34 3.60
N GLY A 219 1.03 -3.77 4.22
CA GLY A 219 0.91 -2.86 5.37
C GLY A 219 0.69 -1.38 5.00
N PHE A 220 0.66 -1.04 3.71
CA PHE A 220 0.60 0.34 3.23
C PHE A 220 -0.65 0.58 2.37
N PRO A 221 -1.20 1.81 2.37
CA PRO A 221 -2.34 2.13 1.51
C PRO A 221 -1.99 1.94 0.04
N GLN A 222 -2.82 1.17 -0.66
CA GLN A 222 -2.71 0.90 -2.10
C GLN A 222 -4.06 1.18 -2.76
N TRP A 223 -4.03 1.69 -3.99
CA TRP A 223 -5.23 1.99 -4.77
C TRP A 223 -4.92 2.03 -6.26
N LEU A 224 -5.95 2.34 -7.05
CA LEU A 224 -5.86 2.56 -8.48
C LEU A 224 -6.05 4.04 -8.85
N GLU A 225 -5.27 4.52 -9.82
CA GLU A 225 -5.48 5.83 -10.44
C GLU A 225 -5.69 5.68 -11.95
N ARG A 226 -6.75 6.30 -12.48
CA ARG A 226 -7.11 6.21 -13.90
C ARG A 226 -6.39 7.28 -14.72
N VAL A 227 -5.66 6.90 -15.74
CA VAL A 227 -5.02 7.85 -16.65
C VAL A 227 -6.03 8.48 -17.57
N VAL A 228 -6.08 9.82 -17.61
CA VAL A 228 -7.04 10.58 -18.44
C VAL A 228 -6.38 11.64 -19.32
N SER A 229 -5.05 11.73 -19.34
CA SER A 229 -4.31 12.60 -20.28
C SER A 229 -3.21 11.86 -21.05
N ASP A 230 -2.66 12.53 -22.05
CA ASP A 230 -1.62 12.02 -22.95
C ASP A 230 -0.18 12.22 -22.43
N SER A 231 0.02 12.69 -21.19
CA SER A 231 1.36 13.03 -20.68
C SER A 231 2.32 11.85 -20.48
N MET A 232 1.79 10.63 -20.47
CA MET A 232 2.55 9.39 -20.39
C MET A 232 2.11 8.39 -21.47
N ASP A 233 1.54 8.83 -22.59
CA ASP A 233 0.88 7.92 -23.55
C ASP A 233 1.77 6.86 -24.21
N LEU A 234 3.09 7.03 -24.20
CA LEU A 234 4.04 5.99 -24.64
C LEU A 234 4.06 4.79 -23.70
N GLU A 235 3.80 4.99 -22.41
CA GLU A 235 3.86 3.95 -21.36
C GLU A 235 2.48 3.62 -20.78
N TYR A 236 1.65 4.65 -20.59
CA TYR A 236 0.33 4.60 -20.00
C TYR A 236 -0.67 5.39 -20.86
N PRO A 237 -1.26 4.76 -21.90
CA PRO A 237 -2.34 5.36 -22.67
C PRO A 237 -3.54 5.71 -21.79
N VAL A 238 -4.33 6.68 -22.25
CA VAL A 238 -5.60 7.06 -21.61
C VAL A 238 -6.48 5.82 -21.36
N GLY A 239 -7.06 5.76 -20.17
CA GLY A 239 -7.87 4.64 -19.68
C GLY A 239 -7.10 3.55 -18.93
N THR A 240 -5.75 3.61 -18.93
CA THR A 240 -4.93 2.71 -18.10
C THR A 240 -5.23 2.93 -16.61
N LEU A 241 -5.31 1.85 -15.84
CA LEU A 241 -5.38 1.92 -14.37
C LEU A 241 -3.98 1.69 -13.80
N LEU A 242 -3.45 2.66 -13.06
CA LEU A 242 -2.16 2.57 -12.38
C LEU A 242 -2.38 1.97 -10.99
N HIS A 243 -1.66 0.89 -10.67
CA HIS A 243 -1.59 0.38 -9.31
C HIS A 243 -0.51 1.14 -8.56
N VAL A 244 -0.91 1.86 -7.52
CA VAL A 244 -0.02 2.73 -6.77
C VAL A 244 -0.03 2.42 -5.29
N VAL A 245 1.04 2.82 -4.61
CA VAL A 245 1.18 2.79 -3.15
C VAL A 245 1.55 4.19 -2.67
N ASP A 246 1.02 4.58 -1.52
CA ASP A 246 1.31 5.88 -0.91
C ASP A 246 2.81 6.07 -0.67
N ALA A 247 3.38 7.15 -1.22
CA ALA A 247 4.81 7.42 -1.14
C ALA A 247 5.25 7.85 0.27
N ILE A 248 4.35 8.47 1.05
CA ILE A 248 4.70 9.01 2.38
C ILE A 248 4.88 7.89 3.41
N PRO A 249 3.91 6.97 3.64
CA PRO A 249 4.03 5.87 4.60
C PRO A 249 5.16 4.89 4.28
N ILE A 250 5.50 4.69 2.99
CA ILE A 250 6.60 3.80 2.60
C ILE A 250 7.97 4.46 2.71
N HIS A 251 8.03 5.74 3.11
CA HIS A 251 9.26 6.55 3.11
C HIS A 251 10.00 6.46 1.77
N TYR A 252 9.27 6.69 0.69
CA TYR A 252 9.77 6.49 -0.66
C TYR A 252 11.08 7.23 -0.89
N SER A 253 12.10 6.50 -1.35
CA SER A 253 13.39 7.05 -1.75
C SER A 253 13.44 7.17 -3.27
N ILE A 254 13.68 8.38 -3.77
CA ILE A 254 13.71 8.70 -5.20
C ILE A 254 14.73 7.85 -5.95
N ARG A 255 14.32 7.22 -7.05
CA ARG A 255 15.21 6.46 -7.95
C ARG A 255 14.99 6.85 -9.40
N HIS A 256 16.08 6.94 -10.15
CA HIS A 256 16.02 7.19 -11.59
C HIS A 256 15.26 6.06 -12.31
N GLY A 257 14.33 6.44 -13.17
CA GLY A 257 13.49 5.53 -13.95
C GLY A 257 12.21 5.08 -13.24
N ASP A 258 12.01 5.42 -11.96
CA ASP A 258 10.74 5.13 -11.30
C ASP A 258 9.62 5.99 -11.91
N HIS A 259 8.41 5.44 -11.96
CA HIS A 259 7.21 6.19 -12.31
C HIS A 259 6.46 6.56 -11.03
N VAL A 260 6.14 7.84 -10.88
CA VAL A 260 5.50 8.36 -9.67
C VAL A 260 4.29 9.22 -10.05
N VAL A 261 3.32 9.27 -9.14
CA VAL A 261 2.26 10.26 -9.17
C VAL A 261 2.72 11.48 -8.39
N ILE A 262 2.73 12.61 -9.07
CA ILE A 262 3.06 13.92 -8.52
C ILE A 262 1.77 14.65 -8.28
N GLU A 263 1.70 15.31 -7.12
CA GLU A 263 0.67 16.26 -6.78
C GLU A 263 1.25 17.67 -6.81
N ARG A 264 0.62 18.53 -7.61
CA ARG A 264 0.90 19.96 -7.65
C ARG A 264 -0.27 20.70 -7.02
N LYS A 265 0.02 21.62 -6.12
CA LYS A 265 -0.98 22.46 -5.46
C LYS A 265 -0.74 23.91 -5.81
N GLN A 266 -1.81 24.65 -6.09
CA GLN A 266 -1.78 26.09 -6.34
C GLN A 266 -2.86 26.80 -5.52
N MET A 267 -2.77 28.13 -5.45
CA MET A 267 -3.76 28.99 -4.77
C MET A 267 -3.99 28.56 -3.32
N GLY A 268 -2.90 28.38 -2.57
CA GLY A 268 -2.95 27.92 -1.18
C GLY A 268 -3.49 26.50 -1.01
N GLY A 269 -3.40 25.67 -2.05
CA GLY A 269 -3.89 24.29 -2.04
C GLY A 269 -5.36 24.13 -2.39
N SER A 270 -6.08 25.19 -2.77
CA SER A 270 -7.47 25.09 -3.23
C SER A 270 -7.59 24.37 -4.58
N MET A 271 -6.54 24.42 -5.39
CA MET A 271 -6.44 23.74 -6.68
C MET A 271 -5.33 22.69 -6.62
N VAL A 272 -5.65 21.47 -7.06
CA VAL A 272 -4.76 20.33 -7.09
C VAL A 272 -4.72 19.72 -8.49
N GLU A 273 -3.52 19.38 -8.95
CA GLU A 273 -3.28 18.58 -10.15
C GLU A 273 -2.55 17.31 -9.75
N ARG A 274 -3.05 16.15 -10.21
CA ARG A 274 -2.34 14.86 -10.09
C ARG A 274 -1.87 14.40 -11.47
N THR A 275 -0.57 14.13 -11.59
CA THR A 275 0.03 13.72 -12.86
C THR A 275 1.04 12.60 -12.66
N VAL A 276 1.06 11.63 -13.57
CA VAL A 276 2.10 10.60 -13.60
C VAL A 276 3.30 11.07 -14.42
N LYS A 277 4.51 10.87 -13.89
CA LYS A 277 5.79 11.22 -14.54
C LYS A 277 6.84 10.16 -14.29
N GLU A 278 7.87 10.16 -15.13
CA GLU A 278 9.11 9.42 -14.87
C GLU A 278 10.11 10.29 -14.11
N VAL A 279 10.71 9.71 -13.08
CA VAL A 279 11.78 10.30 -12.29
C VAL A 279 13.09 10.21 -13.05
N VAL A 280 13.74 11.35 -13.29
CA VAL A 280 15.07 11.45 -13.88
C VAL A 280 15.99 12.13 -12.88
N VAL A 281 16.89 11.35 -12.28
CA VAL A 281 18.00 11.87 -11.48
C VAL A 281 19.15 12.27 -12.43
N THR A 282 19.54 13.54 -12.38
CA THR A 282 20.63 14.10 -13.18
C THR A 282 22.00 13.74 -12.59
N PRO A 283 23.10 13.82 -13.37
CA PRO A 283 24.45 13.54 -12.86
C PRO A 283 24.89 14.43 -11.69
N LYS A 284 24.29 15.62 -11.53
CA LYS A 284 24.55 16.56 -10.43
C LYS A 284 23.71 16.26 -9.18
N GLY A 285 22.91 15.20 -9.18
CA GLY A 285 21.99 14.84 -8.09
C GLY A 285 20.66 15.58 -8.11
N GLY A 286 20.42 16.49 -9.06
CA GLY A 286 19.12 17.14 -9.23
C GLY A 286 18.05 16.15 -9.70
N VAL A 287 16.81 16.32 -9.23
CA VAL A 287 15.66 15.48 -9.59
C VAL A 287 14.76 16.22 -10.55
N GLN A 288 14.40 15.57 -11.65
CA GLN A 288 13.48 16.06 -12.66
C GLN A 288 12.38 15.03 -12.90
N PHE A 289 11.21 15.50 -13.32
CA PHE A 289 10.06 14.67 -13.65
C PHE A 289 9.64 14.88 -15.09
N TRP A 290 9.73 13.83 -15.89
CA TRP A 290 9.53 13.90 -17.33
C TRP A 290 8.22 13.22 -17.72
N GLY A 291 7.51 13.81 -18.68
CA GLY A 291 6.48 13.09 -19.42
C GLY A 291 7.11 12.09 -20.39
N ARG A 292 6.43 10.96 -20.62
CA ARG A 292 6.74 10.00 -21.69
C ARG A 292 5.62 10.04 -22.71
N SER A 293 5.61 11.14 -23.47
CA SER A 293 4.54 11.43 -24.41
C SER A 293 5.03 11.59 -25.84
N ARG A 294 4.16 11.27 -26.80
CA ARG A 294 4.32 11.71 -28.20
C ARG A 294 4.01 13.20 -28.38
N ASN A 295 3.27 13.80 -27.45
CA ASN A 295 2.90 15.19 -27.51
C ASN A 295 4.04 16.09 -27.00
N PRO A 296 4.63 16.96 -27.84
CA PRO A 296 5.78 17.79 -27.45
C PRO A 296 5.51 18.71 -26.27
N LYS A 297 4.25 19.08 -26.01
CA LYS A 297 3.87 19.93 -24.86
C LYS A 297 4.25 19.32 -23.51
N TRP A 298 4.46 18.01 -23.44
CA TRP A 298 4.84 17.28 -22.23
C TRP A 298 6.32 16.92 -22.15
N ASN A 299 7.13 17.37 -23.11
CA ASN A 299 8.57 17.10 -23.17
C ASN A 299 9.40 18.08 -22.32
N GLN A 300 8.75 18.98 -21.57
CA GLN A 300 9.43 19.82 -20.59
C GLN A 300 9.45 19.13 -19.23
N ALA A 301 10.63 19.08 -18.62
CA ALA A 301 10.80 18.56 -17.27
C ALA A 301 10.12 19.47 -16.23
N LEU A 302 9.41 18.85 -15.28
CA LEU A 302 9.04 19.49 -14.03
C LEU A 302 10.19 19.32 -13.03
N GLN A 303 10.49 20.34 -12.24
CA GLN A 303 11.48 20.26 -11.17
C GLN A 303 10.78 20.16 -9.82
N MET A 304 11.37 19.44 -8.86
CA MET A 304 10.77 19.29 -7.52
C MET A 304 10.80 20.60 -6.73
N ASN A 305 11.93 21.30 -6.80
CA ASN A 305 12.13 22.61 -6.17
C ASN A 305 12.39 23.59 -7.32
N GLY A 306 11.35 23.95 -8.07
CA GLY A 306 11.54 24.88 -9.18
C GLY A 306 12.17 26.18 -8.67
N ASP A 307 13.16 26.71 -9.38
CA ASP A 307 13.76 28.05 -9.14
C ASP A 307 12.76 29.21 -9.39
N ARG A 308 11.45 28.94 -9.38
CA ARG A 308 10.42 29.94 -9.57
C ARG A 308 10.16 30.60 -8.22
N ASP A 309 10.37 31.92 -8.17
CA ASP A 309 9.88 32.85 -7.13
C ASP A 309 8.35 32.86 -6.96
N ASP A 310 7.65 31.95 -7.65
CA ASP A 310 6.21 31.80 -7.53
C ASP A 310 5.93 30.93 -6.31
N GLU A 311 5.96 31.56 -5.12
CA GLU A 311 5.68 30.96 -3.80
C GLU A 311 4.30 30.27 -3.70
N THR A 312 3.53 30.26 -4.80
CA THR A 312 2.16 29.77 -4.87
C THR A 312 2.03 28.31 -5.26
N GLU A 313 3.09 27.66 -5.77
CA GLU A 313 3.05 26.29 -6.26
C GLU A 313 3.87 25.31 -5.40
N GLU A 314 3.21 24.31 -4.81
CA GLU A 314 3.85 23.22 -4.07
C GLU A 314 3.83 21.94 -4.91
N VAL A 315 4.97 21.27 -5.05
CA VAL A 315 5.12 20.02 -5.80
C VAL A 315 5.56 18.91 -4.83
N SER A 316 4.81 17.80 -4.81
CA SER A 316 5.11 16.66 -3.94
C SER A 316 4.90 15.32 -4.66
N ILE A 317 5.63 14.28 -4.23
CA ILE A 317 5.41 12.91 -4.70
C ILE A 317 4.32 12.29 -3.84
N ALA A 318 3.16 12.02 -4.43
CA ALA A 318 2.02 11.45 -3.71
C ALA A 318 2.05 9.91 -3.68
N ALA A 319 2.48 9.27 -4.77
CA ALA A 319 2.47 7.80 -4.85
C ALA A 319 3.55 7.24 -5.78
N LEU A 320 3.98 6.01 -5.50
CA LEU A 320 4.84 5.21 -6.38
C LEU A 320 3.98 4.29 -7.25
N VAL A 321 4.24 4.25 -8.56
CA VAL A 321 3.57 3.32 -9.48
C VAL A 321 4.23 1.95 -9.41
N LEU A 322 3.47 0.96 -8.95
CA LEU A 322 3.88 -0.45 -8.85
C LEU A 322 3.66 -1.21 -10.16
N GLY A 323 2.60 -0.86 -10.87
CA GLY A 323 2.19 -1.54 -12.10
C GLY A 323 1.07 -0.82 -12.83
N SER A 324 0.63 -1.42 -13.94
CA SER A 324 -0.51 -0.91 -14.70
C SER A 324 -1.39 -2.05 -15.20
N TYR A 325 -2.69 -1.77 -15.30
CA TYR A 325 -3.70 -2.65 -15.84
C TYR A 325 -4.44 -1.95 -16.97
N ARG A 326 -4.58 -2.65 -18.10
CA ARG A 326 -5.34 -2.18 -19.26
C ARG A 326 -6.50 -3.16 -19.51
N PRO A 327 -7.75 -2.74 -19.25
CA PRO A 327 -8.90 -3.55 -19.62
C PRO A 327 -8.89 -3.80 -21.13
N ARG A 328 -9.07 -5.05 -21.57
CA ARG A 328 -9.37 -5.35 -22.97
C ARG A 328 -10.83 -4.97 -23.22
N ARG A 329 -11.06 -4.08 -24.18
CA ARG A 329 -12.41 -3.80 -24.71
C ARG A 329 -12.68 -4.69 -25.91
#